data_AF-Q21GI5-F1
#
_entry.id   AF-Q21GI5-F1
#
_cell.length_a   1.000
_cell.length_b   1.000
_cell.length_c   1.000
_cell.angle_alpha   90.00
_cell.angle_beta   90.00
_cell.angle_gamma   90.00
#
_symmetry.space_group_name_H-M   'P 1'
#
loop_
_entity.id
_entity.type
_entity.pdbx_description
1 polymer ?
#
loop_
_entity_poly.entity_id
_entity_poly.type
_entity_poly.pdbx_seq_one_letter_code
_entity_poly.pdbx_strand_id
1 'polypeptide(L)'
;MNTEDASRFEELVRSPIRSEERESAIKQWHTYKAGKQMAFVQRGNAGEGGANNGKVGLWSKGDYVRSLTVPAIDLCDATFEDVCLGYVDMRGAKMDRVRFTQNYLTWSAMKGAQLECASLCDADLPHIRLLDANLMGVNLSGANLQGADFSRANLAGVNLKGADLRGAILEYANMVGANVEGAKLDGAHVYGVSAWDLRGQPASSTDLIVTPQHTPSITTDNIRVAQFIYLLVNNPEIRDVLDTVTRKVVLLLGRFKPERKAVLDALKVELRSRNLVPVIFDFDQAEARDITETITLLARISRFVIADLTEPSSIPQELQAIAPDVAVPIRLIIQEPHAPYAMAKDLKKYPWVIKPFKYTDIHHLLAQLDVDIIHVANAVAESINQMRAEDDW
;
A
#
# COMPACT_ATOMS: atom_id res chain seq x y z
N MET A 1 41.29 1.56 26.59
CA MET A 1 41.45 2.61 27.60
C MET A 1 41.91 1.96 28.88
N ASN A 2 42.99 2.49 29.46
CA ASN A 2 43.35 2.16 30.82
C ASN A 2 42.31 2.81 31.78
N THR A 3 42.38 2.51 33.07
CA THR A 3 41.47 3.05 34.10
C THR A 3 41.49 4.59 34.19
N GLU A 4 42.60 5.20 33.79
CA GLU A 4 42.84 6.64 33.84
C GLU A 4 42.08 7.37 32.72
N ASP A 5 42.12 6.84 31.50
CA ASP A 5 41.36 7.35 30.36
C ASP A 5 39.84 7.27 30.63
N ALA A 6 39.38 6.19 31.29
CA ALA A 6 37.95 5.97 31.57
C ALA A 6 37.40 7.01 32.56
N SER A 7 38.20 7.36 33.56
CA SER A 7 37.85 8.38 34.56
C SER A 7 37.77 9.77 33.90
N ARG A 8 38.73 10.10 33.03
CA ARG A 8 38.75 11.34 32.24
C ARG A 8 37.57 11.46 31.28
N PHE A 9 37.14 10.35 30.69
CA PHE A 9 35.94 10.30 29.85
C PHE A 9 34.65 10.56 30.65
N GLU A 10 34.48 9.94 31.82
CA GLU A 10 33.30 10.19 32.67
C GLU A 10 33.17 11.66 33.07
N GLU A 11 34.29 12.32 33.34
CA GLU A 11 34.34 13.74 33.69
C GLU A 11 33.92 14.63 32.51
N LEU A 12 34.44 14.36 31.30
CA LEU A 12 34.12 15.11 30.08
C LEU A 12 32.65 14.95 29.65
N VAL A 13 32.07 13.76 29.75
CA VAL A 13 30.68 13.51 29.33
C VAL A 13 29.67 14.12 30.30
N ARG A 14 29.98 14.14 31.61
CA ARG A 14 29.17 14.79 32.64
C ARG A 14 29.28 16.32 32.63
N SER A 15 30.25 16.88 31.91
CA SER A 15 30.35 18.33 31.72
C SER A 15 29.11 18.86 30.99
N PRO A 16 28.41 19.88 31.54
CA PRO A 16 27.26 20.51 30.91
C PRO A 16 27.64 21.42 29.74
N ILE A 17 28.94 21.65 29.52
CA ILE A 17 29.47 22.55 28.49
C ILE A 17 29.82 21.74 27.24
N ARG A 18 29.24 22.11 26.10
CA ARG A 18 29.60 21.54 24.79
C ARG A 18 30.96 22.08 24.36
N SER A 19 31.95 21.21 24.24
CA SER A 19 33.30 21.53 23.75
C SER A 19 33.74 20.53 22.68
N GLU A 20 34.66 20.94 21.80
CA GLU A 20 35.24 20.04 20.78
C GLU A 20 35.92 18.82 21.42
N GLU A 21 36.57 19.01 22.57
CA GLU A 21 37.19 17.92 23.34
C GLU A 21 36.16 16.91 23.85
N ARG A 22 34.99 17.38 24.31
CA ARG A 22 33.89 16.51 24.76
C ARG A 22 33.30 15.72 23.60
N GLU A 23 33.01 16.37 22.47
CA GLU A 23 32.47 15.70 21.28
C GLU A 23 33.49 14.70 20.69
N SER A 24 34.78 15.06 20.69
CA SER A 24 35.87 14.17 20.29
C SER A 24 36.00 12.95 21.22
N ALA A 25 35.92 13.15 22.54
CA ALA A 25 35.96 12.07 23.52
C ALA A 25 34.76 11.12 23.40
N ILE A 26 33.54 11.65 23.18
CA ILE A 26 32.33 10.87 22.89
C ILE A 26 32.53 10.03 21.62
N LYS A 27 33.04 10.63 20.54
CA LYS A 27 33.33 9.93 19.29
C LYS A 27 34.38 8.82 19.48
N GLN A 28 35.48 9.09 20.17
CA GLN A 28 36.52 8.11 20.49
C GLN A 28 35.98 6.95 21.34
N TRP A 29 35.11 7.24 22.31
CA TRP A 29 34.45 6.21 23.11
C TRP A 29 33.52 5.31 22.28
N HIS A 30 32.74 5.90 21.37
CA HIS A 30 31.94 5.12 20.42
C HIS A 30 32.82 4.24 19.53
N THR A 31 33.93 4.77 19.00
CA THR A 31 34.90 3.99 18.21
C THR A 31 35.54 2.87 19.03
N TYR A 32 35.89 3.12 20.29
CA TYR A 32 36.43 2.11 21.20
C TYR A 32 35.41 1.01 21.54
N LYS A 33 34.16 1.38 21.85
CA LYS A 33 33.05 0.42 22.07
C LYS A 33 32.81 -0.42 20.82
N ALA A 34 32.72 0.21 19.65
CA ALA A 34 32.53 -0.46 18.37
C ALA A 34 33.69 -1.41 18.08
N GLY A 35 34.94 -1.00 18.32
CA GLY A 35 36.13 -1.85 18.17
C GLY A 35 36.13 -3.06 19.10
N LYS A 36 35.72 -2.90 20.37
CA LYS A 36 35.56 -4.02 21.31
C LYS A 36 34.42 -4.95 20.92
N GLN A 37 33.30 -4.41 20.44
CA GLN A 37 32.16 -5.18 19.95
C GLN A 37 32.50 -5.95 18.67
N MET A 38 33.19 -5.32 17.71
CA MET A 38 33.72 -5.98 16.52
C MET A 38 34.76 -7.05 16.85
N ALA A 39 35.66 -6.80 17.80
CA ALA A 39 36.65 -7.79 18.23
C ALA A 39 36.01 -9.00 18.94
N PHE A 40 34.91 -8.78 19.68
CA PHE A 40 34.10 -9.86 20.26
C PHE A 40 33.47 -10.72 19.15
N VAL A 41 32.89 -10.07 18.13
CA VAL A 41 32.31 -10.74 16.95
C VAL A 41 33.38 -11.51 16.16
N GLN A 42 34.54 -10.91 15.91
CA GLN A 42 35.63 -11.51 15.13
C GLN A 42 36.39 -12.62 15.85
N ARG A 43 36.48 -12.61 17.20
CA ARG A 43 37.03 -13.75 17.96
C ARG A 43 36.17 -15.01 17.84
N GLY A 44 34.87 -14.85 17.61
CA GLY A 44 33.99 -15.96 17.23
C GLY A 44 34.27 -16.54 15.84
N ASN A 45 34.98 -15.82 14.96
CA ASN A 45 35.33 -16.25 13.60
C ASN A 45 36.74 -16.86 13.50
N ALA A 46 37.61 -16.68 14.50
CA ALA A 46 39.04 -16.99 14.41
C ALA A 46 39.46 -18.38 14.94
N GLY A 47 38.51 -19.32 15.12
CA GLY A 47 38.74 -20.74 15.34
C GLY A 47 40.08 -21.14 15.96
N GLU A 48 40.26 -20.93 17.27
CA GLU A 48 41.39 -21.57 17.97
C GLU A 48 41.09 -23.05 18.21
N GLY A 49 41.44 -23.84 17.18
CA GLY A 49 42.05 -25.17 17.27
C GLY A 49 41.47 -26.17 18.27
N GLY A 50 40.33 -26.78 17.94
CA GLY A 50 39.88 -28.02 18.57
C GLY A 50 38.64 -28.54 17.86
N ALA A 51 38.75 -29.71 17.25
CA ALA A 51 37.69 -30.35 16.47
C ALA A 51 36.33 -30.34 17.21
N ASN A 52 35.41 -29.49 16.77
CA ASN A 52 33.98 -29.64 17.03
C ASN A 52 33.14 -28.77 16.08
N ASN A 53 32.20 -29.44 15.41
CA ASN A 53 31.14 -28.94 14.52
C ASN A 53 30.74 -27.46 14.68
N GLY A 54 30.97 -26.64 13.63
CA GLY A 54 30.07 -25.54 13.24
C GLY A 54 29.93 -24.33 14.17
N LYS A 55 30.93 -23.96 14.97
CA LYS A 55 30.83 -22.82 15.90
C LYS A 55 31.46 -21.53 15.34
N VAL A 56 30.66 -20.76 14.60
CA VAL A 56 30.91 -19.34 14.27
C VAL A 56 30.11 -18.50 15.27
N GLY A 57 30.79 -17.72 16.12
CA GLY A 57 30.20 -16.71 17.01
C GLY A 57 28.92 -17.13 17.75
N LEU A 58 29.04 -18.01 18.76
CA LEU A 58 27.90 -18.38 19.62
C LEU A 58 27.50 -17.22 20.53
N TRP A 59 26.45 -16.52 20.12
CA TRP A 59 25.61 -15.71 21.02
C TRP A 59 24.60 -16.65 21.63
N SER A 60 24.53 -16.70 22.96
CA SER A 60 23.82 -17.76 23.67
C SER A 60 22.87 -17.22 24.72
N LYS A 61 22.04 -18.11 25.25
CA LYS A 61 21.02 -17.87 26.28
C LYS A 61 21.52 -16.91 27.37
N GLY A 62 21.09 -15.64 27.30
CA GLY A 62 21.25 -14.62 28.34
C GLY A 62 21.86 -13.31 27.83
N ASP A 63 22.38 -13.31 26.60
CA ASP A 63 22.95 -12.14 25.97
C ASP A 63 21.85 -11.13 25.60
N TYR A 64 21.68 -10.12 26.45
CA TYR A 64 20.78 -8.99 26.22
C TYR A 64 21.58 -7.84 25.60
N VAL A 65 21.55 -7.71 24.28
CA VAL A 65 22.38 -6.75 23.56
C VAL A 65 21.53 -5.54 23.13
N ARG A 66 21.38 -4.52 24.00
CA ARG A 66 20.63 -3.28 23.67
C ARG A 66 21.43 -2.19 22.97
N SER A 67 22.75 -2.33 22.96
CA SER A 67 23.65 -1.24 22.57
C SER A 67 24.77 -1.70 21.64
N LEU A 68 24.51 -2.75 20.83
CA LEU A 68 25.37 -2.99 19.69
C LEU A 68 25.10 -1.87 18.69
N THR A 69 26.05 -0.95 18.58
CA THR A 69 25.97 0.18 17.64
C THR A 69 27.16 0.03 16.72
N VAL A 70 27.05 -0.94 15.83
CA VAL A 70 28.10 -1.27 14.87
C VAL A 70 27.46 -1.36 13.48
N PRO A 71 27.24 -0.20 12.84
CA PRO A 71 26.76 -0.17 11.46
C PRO A 71 27.72 -0.93 10.55
N ALA A 72 27.17 -1.57 9.52
CA ALA A 72 27.91 -2.33 8.52
C ALA A 72 28.78 -3.46 9.07
N ILE A 73 28.39 -4.04 10.21
CA ILE A 73 29.02 -5.25 10.74
C ILE A 73 28.79 -6.45 9.80
N ASP A 74 29.80 -7.30 9.67
CA ASP A 74 29.71 -8.55 8.93
C ASP A 74 29.45 -9.73 9.89
N LEU A 75 28.29 -10.35 9.71
CA LEU A 75 27.74 -11.47 10.46
C LEU A 75 27.23 -12.55 9.50
N CYS A 76 27.76 -12.63 8.27
CA CYS A 76 27.41 -13.68 7.33
C CYS A 76 27.59 -15.06 7.97
N ASP A 77 26.65 -15.96 7.73
CA ASP A 77 26.67 -17.35 8.24
C ASP A 77 26.68 -17.48 9.78
N ALA A 78 26.50 -16.39 10.53
CA ALA A 78 26.45 -16.43 11.99
C ALA A 78 25.21 -17.21 12.47
N THR A 79 25.33 -17.88 13.62
CA THR A 79 24.21 -18.56 14.28
C THR A 79 23.93 -17.93 15.63
N PHE A 80 22.69 -17.49 15.84
CA PHE A 80 22.19 -16.93 17.08
C PHE A 80 21.24 -17.93 17.74
N GLU A 81 21.55 -18.37 18.96
CA GLU A 81 20.73 -19.33 19.72
C GLU A 81 20.12 -18.67 20.96
N ASP A 82 18.79 -18.50 20.96
CA ASP A 82 18.03 -17.88 22.06
C ASP A 82 18.55 -16.47 22.47
N VAL A 83 18.76 -15.57 21.50
CA VAL A 83 19.42 -14.25 21.69
C VAL A 83 18.47 -13.07 21.54
N CYS A 84 18.51 -12.11 22.46
CA CYS A 84 17.77 -10.86 22.35
C CYS A 84 18.66 -9.71 21.85
N LEU A 85 18.40 -9.26 20.62
CA LEU A 85 19.05 -8.13 19.95
C LEU A 85 18.08 -6.94 19.84
N GLY A 86 17.35 -6.63 20.91
CA GLY A 86 16.39 -5.52 20.92
C GLY A 86 17.08 -4.16 20.88
N TYR A 87 16.58 -3.25 20.04
CA TYR A 87 17.03 -1.85 19.90
C TYR A 87 18.51 -1.68 19.47
N VAL A 88 19.10 -2.72 18.87
CA VAL A 88 20.43 -2.65 18.26
C VAL A 88 20.44 -1.73 17.04
N ASP A 89 21.59 -1.12 16.78
CA ASP A 89 21.86 -0.40 15.54
C ASP A 89 22.85 -1.22 14.69
N MET A 90 22.29 -1.83 13.66
CA MET A 90 22.94 -2.70 12.69
C MET A 90 22.65 -2.21 11.26
N ARG A 91 22.51 -0.90 11.07
CA ARG A 91 22.27 -0.32 9.74
C ARG A 91 23.38 -0.72 8.77
N GLY A 92 23.00 -1.18 7.58
CA GLY A 92 23.93 -1.68 6.56
C GLY A 92 24.67 -2.97 6.92
N ALA A 93 24.31 -3.66 8.00
CA ALA A 93 24.94 -4.92 8.39
C ALA A 93 24.79 -5.98 7.29
N LYS A 94 25.79 -6.85 7.14
CA LYS A 94 25.73 -8.04 6.29
C LYS A 94 25.44 -9.24 7.18
N MET A 95 24.26 -9.81 7.03
CA MET A 95 23.78 -10.96 7.81
C MET A 95 23.20 -12.01 6.85
N ASP A 96 23.79 -12.14 5.67
CA ASP A 96 23.37 -13.13 4.68
C ASP A 96 23.55 -14.54 5.25
N ARG A 97 22.56 -15.42 5.03
CA ARG A 97 22.50 -16.79 5.56
C ARG A 97 22.65 -16.89 7.08
N VAL A 98 22.35 -15.81 7.81
CA VAL A 98 22.29 -15.86 9.27
C VAL A 98 21.21 -16.85 9.71
N ARG A 99 21.47 -17.59 10.78
CA ARG A 99 20.50 -18.55 11.36
C ARG A 99 20.11 -18.13 12.77
N PHE A 100 18.81 -18.02 13.02
CA PHE A 100 18.27 -17.87 14.36
C PHE A 100 17.65 -19.19 14.81
N THR A 101 18.30 -19.86 15.76
CA THR A 101 17.75 -21.05 16.40
C THR A 101 17.01 -20.64 17.67
N GLN A 102 15.81 -21.17 17.82
CA GLN A 102 14.93 -20.90 18.95
C GLN A 102 14.60 -22.21 19.65
N ASN A 103 15.04 -22.37 20.89
CA ASN A 103 14.51 -23.39 21.79
C ASN A 103 13.37 -22.80 22.64
N TYR A 104 13.40 -21.48 22.85
CA TYR A 104 12.38 -20.74 23.59
C TYR A 104 11.88 -19.56 22.75
N LEU A 105 10.61 -19.65 22.33
CA LEU A 105 9.95 -18.62 21.51
C LEU A 105 10.04 -17.23 22.13
N THR A 106 10.29 -17.06 23.44
CA THR A 106 10.27 -15.77 24.14
C THR A 106 11.55 -14.93 24.01
N TRP A 107 12.70 -15.50 23.60
CA TRP A 107 13.99 -14.79 23.74
C TRP A 107 14.61 -14.26 22.45
N SER A 108 14.36 -14.88 21.30
CA SER A 108 14.88 -14.37 20.02
C SER A 108 14.05 -13.19 19.51
N ALA A 109 14.51 -11.98 19.81
CA ALA A 109 13.82 -10.74 19.49
C ALA A 109 14.79 -9.63 19.06
N MET A 110 14.46 -8.98 17.96
CA MET A 110 15.07 -7.77 17.41
C MET A 110 14.09 -6.58 17.49
N LYS A 111 13.33 -6.50 18.59
CA LYS A 111 12.35 -5.43 18.80
C LYS A 111 13.02 -4.06 18.66
N GLY A 112 12.51 -3.18 17.81
CA GLY A 112 13.04 -1.83 17.62
C GLY A 112 14.44 -1.76 17.00
N ALA A 113 14.98 -2.87 16.49
CA ALA A 113 16.29 -2.89 15.83
C ALA A 113 16.31 -1.96 14.61
N GLN A 114 17.42 -1.26 14.41
CA GLN A 114 17.68 -0.45 13.22
C GLN A 114 18.52 -1.26 12.25
N LEU A 115 17.89 -1.73 11.18
CA LEU A 115 18.48 -2.61 10.17
C LEU A 115 18.46 -1.97 8.78
N GLU A 116 18.18 -0.66 8.66
CA GLU A 116 18.09 0.03 7.38
C GLU A 116 19.24 -0.36 6.42
N CYS A 117 18.89 -0.72 5.20
CA CYS A 117 19.83 -1.16 4.15
C CYS A 117 20.73 -2.37 4.52
N ALA A 118 20.42 -3.12 5.58
CA ALA A 118 21.11 -4.38 5.88
C ALA A 118 20.76 -5.45 4.84
N SER A 119 21.62 -6.47 4.74
CA SER A 119 21.37 -7.66 3.94
C SER A 119 21.15 -8.85 4.86
N LEU A 120 20.01 -9.52 4.70
CA LEU A 120 19.59 -10.75 5.35
C LEU A 120 19.15 -11.76 4.26
N CYS A 121 19.88 -11.81 3.15
CA CYS A 121 19.57 -12.70 2.04
C CYS A 121 19.69 -14.16 2.49
N ASP A 122 18.71 -14.99 2.14
CA ASP A 122 18.64 -16.41 2.51
C ASP A 122 18.78 -16.67 4.02
N ALA A 123 18.42 -15.69 4.85
CA ALA A 123 18.44 -15.83 6.31
C ALA A 123 17.36 -16.81 6.81
N ASP A 124 17.68 -17.59 7.82
CA ASP A 124 16.77 -18.51 8.48
C ASP A 124 16.27 -17.89 9.80
N LEU A 125 15.07 -17.33 9.77
CA LEU A 125 14.49 -16.45 10.80
C LEU A 125 13.05 -16.88 11.21
N PRO A 126 12.73 -18.18 11.35
CA PRO A 126 11.38 -18.59 11.70
C PRO A 126 10.99 -18.03 13.07
N HIS A 127 9.77 -17.54 13.18
CA HIS A 127 9.19 -16.99 14.42
C HIS A 127 10.02 -15.86 15.07
N ILE A 128 10.91 -15.19 14.34
CA ILE A 128 11.68 -14.07 14.86
C ILE A 128 10.73 -12.91 15.24
N ARG A 129 11.01 -12.22 16.35
CA ARG A 129 10.26 -11.04 16.76
C ARG A 129 10.95 -9.75 16.36
N LEU A 130 10.44 -9.07 15.33
CA LEU A 130 10.91 -7.80 14.77
C LEU A 130 9.91 -6.65 15.01
N LEU A 131 9.18 -6.71 16.14
CA LEU A 131 8.20 -5.67 16.49
C LEU A 131 8.85 -4.28 16.54
N ASP A 132 8.18 -3.29 15.97
CA ASP A 132 8.66 -1.90 15.92
C ASP A 132 10.05 -1.73 15.24
N ALA A 133 10.58 -2.75 14.55
CA ALA A 133 11.90 -2.70 13.92
C ALA A 133 11.87 -1.85 12.64
N ASN A 134 13.01 -1.23 12.32
CA ASN A 134 13.19 -0.48 11.09
C ASN A 134 14.02 -1.29 10.10
N LEU A 135 13.34 -1.82 9.08
CA LEU A 135 13.85 -2.70 8.04
C LEU A 135 13.80 -2.02 6.66
N MET A 136 13.78 -0.68 6.63
CA MET A 136 13.68 0.09 5.39
C MET A 136 14.80 -0.31 4.42
N GLY A 137 14.41 -0.69 3.20
CA GLY A 137 15.35 -1.07 2.14
C GLY A 137 16.20 -2.31 2.43
N VAL A 138 15.86 -3.11 3.44
CA VAL A 138 16.58 -4.35 3.76
C VAL A 138 16.42 -5.37 2.63
N ASN A 139 17.47 -6.15 2.37
CA ASN A 139 17.38 -7.31 1.50
C ASN A 139 17.05 -8.58 2.30
N LEU A 140 15.81 -9.08 2.21
CA LEU A 140 15.33 -10.34 2.78
C LEU A 140 15.00 -11.38 1.69
N SER A 141 15.59 -11.26 0.50
CA SER A 141 15.32 -12.21 -0.59
C SER A 141 15.67 -13.64 -0.18
N GLY A 142 14.78 -14.59 -0.45
CA GLY A 142 14.96 -16.00 -0.12
C GLY A 142 14.89 -16.34 1.38
N ALA A 143 14.67 -15.37 2.27
CA ALA A 143 14.65 -15.61 3.70
C ALA A 143 13.47 -16.48 4.15
N ASN A 144 13.71 -17.36 5.12
CA ASN A 144 12.66 -18.08 5.84
C ASN A 144 12.15 -17.21 7.00
N LEU A 145 10.93 -16.70 6.88
CA LEU A 145 10.27 -15.80 7.83
C LEU A 145 8.95 -16.40 8.33
N GLN A 146 8.82 -17.73 8.30
CA GLN A 146 7.59 -18.41 8.69
C GLN A 146 7.21 -18.04 10.12
N GLY A 147 5.99 -17.53 10.31
CA GLY A 147 5.49 -17.11 11.62
C GLY A 147 6.25 -15.95 12.27
N ALA A 148 7.11 -15.23 11.55
CA ALA A 148 7.82 -14.07 12.06
C ALA A 148 6.85 -12.94 12.44
N ASP A 149 7.18 -12.17 13.48
CA ASP A 149 6.37 -11.06 13.96
C ASP A 149 7.01 -9.72 13.59
N PHE A 150 6.41 -9.07 12.60
CA PHE A 150 6.73 -7.74 12.07
C PHE A 150 5.73 -6.68 12.52
N SER A 151 5.00 -6.89 13.62
CA SER A 151 3.99 -5.94 14.07
C SER A 151 4.58 -4.54 14.23
N ARG A 152 3.97 -3.55 13.57
CA ARG A 152 4.40 -2.14 13.52
C ARG A 152 5.83 -1.91 12.97
N ALA A 153 6.40 -2.89 12.29
CA ALA A 153 7.71 -2.74 11.66
C ALA A 153 7.64 -1.83 10.42
N ASN A 154 8.71 -1.09 10.17
CA ASN A 154 8.88 -0.34 8.93
C ASN A 154 9.60 -1.21 7.89
N LEU A 155 8.84 -1.77 6.95
CA LEU A 155 9.29 -2.61 5.83
C LEU A 155 9.31 -1.82 4.50
N ALA A 156 9.32 -0.48 4.53
CA ALA A 156 9.26 0.33 3.31
C ALA A 156 10.44 0.01 2.38
N GLY A 157 10.14 -0.28 1.12
CA GLY A 157 11.15 -0.61 0.10
C GLY A 157 11.92 -1.91 0.33
N VAL A 158 11.53 -2.76 1.30
CA VAL A 158 12.19 -4.04 1.58
C VAL A 158 12.15 -4.97 0.35
N ASN A 159 13.19 -5.79 0.15
CA ASN A 159 13.19 -6.84 -0.85
C ASN A 159 12.84 -8.18 -0.21
N LEU A 160 11.62 -8.68 -0.42
CA LEU A 160 11.12 -9.98 0.04
C LEU A 160 11.04 -11.01 -1.11
N LYS A 161 11.78 -10.80 -2.20
CA LYS A 161 11.73 -11.68 -3.37
C LYS A 161 11.99 -13.14 -2.97
N GLY A 162 11.02 -14.02 -3.23
CA GLY A 162 11.10 -15.46 -2.91
C GLY A 162 11.11 -15.80 -1.41
N ALA A 163 10.86 -14.84 -0.51
CA ALA A 163 10.83 -15.09 0.93
C ALA A 163 9.59 -15.88 1.37
N ASP A 164 9.71 -16.65 2.45
CA ASP A 164 8.61 -17.43 3.01
C ASP A 164 8.05 -16.74 4.27
N LEU A 165 6.93 -16.03 4.13
CA LEU A 165 6.23 -15.33 5.22
C LEU A 165 4.95 -16.04 5.66
N ARG A 166 4.82 -17.35 5.42
CA ARG A 166 3.59 -18.07 5.80
C ARG A 166 3.32 -17.96 7.30
N GLY A 167 2.11 -17.57 7.67
CA GLY A 167 1.70 -17.32 9.06
C GLY A 167 2.38 -16.13 9.73
N ALA A 168 3.13 -15.29 9.01
CA ALA A 168 3.78 -14.12 9.60
C ALA A 168 2.76 -13.09 10.10
N ILE A 169 3.14 -12.32 11.12
CA ILE A 169 2.33 -11.26 11.71
C ILE A 169 2.84 -9.92 11.18
N LEU A 170 2.08 -9.29 10.28
CA LEU A 170 2.36 -8.01 9.62
C LEU A 170 1.41 -6.90 10.11
N GLU A 171 0.85 -7.05 11.32
CA GLU A 171 -0.13 -6.12 11.86
C GLU A 171 0.46 -4.70 11.93
N TYR A 172 -0.20 -3.74 11.29
CA TYR A 172 0.25 -2.34 11.19
C TYR A 172 1.65 -2.15 10.58
N ALA A 173 2.17 -3.14 9.85
CA ALA A 173 3.47 -3.03 9.21
C ALA A 173 3.39 -2.11 7.97
N ASN A 174 4.46 -1.33 7.74
CA ASN A 174 4.58 -0.48 6.56
C ASN A 174 5.35 -1.21 5.45
N MET A 175 4.67 -1.76 4.45
CA MET A 175 5.24 -2.46 3.29
C MET A 175 5.26 -1.60 2.01
N VAL A 176 5.16 -0.27 2.13
CA VAL A 176 5.11 0.61 0.95
C VAL A 176 6.35 0.41 0.07
N GLY A 177 6.14 0.14 -1.22
CA GLY A 177 7.23 -0.06 -2.18
C GLY A 177 7.99 -1.39 -2.01
N ALA A 178 7.55 -2.30 -1.15
CA ALA A 178 8.21 -3.59 -0.95
C ALA A 178 8.18 -4.46 -2.23
N ASN A 179 9.25 -5.22 -2.47
CA ASN A 179 9.26 -6.23 -3.53
C ASN A 179 8.81 -7.58 -2.97
N VAL A 180 7.63 -8.04 -3.39
CA VAL A 180 7.00 -9.29 -2.94
C VAL A 180 7.01 -10.36 -4.03
N GLU A 181 7.80 -10.18 -5.10
CA GLU A 181 7.89 -11.13 -6.21
C GLU A 181 8.24 -12.55 -5.71
N GLY A 182 7.33 -13.51 -5.92
CA GLY A 182 7.52 -14.89 -5.52
C GLY A 182 7.48 -15.15 -4.01
N ALA A 183 7.15 -14.14 -3.19
CA ALA A 183 7.01 -14.33 -1.74
C ALA A 183 5.77 -15.18 -1.40
N LYS A 184 5.82 -15.95 -0.32
CA LYS A 184 4.68 -16.75 0.17
C LYS A 184 4.08 -16.08 1.40
N LEU A 185 2.81 -15.70 1.35
CA LEU A 185 2.12 -14.94 2.41
C LEU A 185 0.97 -15.73 3.06
N ASP A 186 0.84 -17.04 2.78
CA ASP A 186 -0.34 -17.81 3.19
C ASP A 186 -0.58 -17.78 4.70
N GLY A 187 -1.80 -17.46 5.12
CA GLY A 187 -2.17 -17.36 6.53
C GLY A 187 -1.52 -16.20 7.29
N ALA A 188 -0.89 -15.24 6.61
CA ALA A 188 -0.29 -14.09 7.27
C ALA A 188 -1.36 -13.14 7.84
N HIS A 189 -1.08 -12.57 9.01
CA HIS A 189 -1.92 -11.56 9.65
C HIS A 189 -1.55 -10.18 9.10
N VAL A 190 -2.45 -9.54 8.36
CA VAL A 190 -2.19 -8.29 7.64
C VAL A 190 -3.10 -7.15 8.10
N TYR A 191 -3.67 -7.25 9.31
CA TYR A 191 -4.53 -6.24 9.88
C TYR A 191 -3.81 -4.88 9.97
N GLY A 192 -4.30 -3.88 9.23
CA GLY A 192 -3.71 -2.54 9.21
C GLY A 192 -2.41 -2.41 8.41
N VAL A 193 -2.04 -3.41 7.61
CA VAL A 193 -0.84 -3.31 6.75
C VAL A 193 -0.96 -2.14 5.76
N SER A 194 0.13 -1.42 5.53
CA SER A 194 0.25 -0.46 4.43
C SER A 194 1.04 -1.07 3.29
N ALA A 195 0.36 -1.55 2.26
CA ALA A 195 0.89 -2.30 1.13
C ALA A 195 0.68 -1.56 -0.21
N TRP A 196 0.98 -0.26 -0.22
CA TRP A 196 0.97 0.56 -1.43
C TRP A 196 2.23 0.33 -2.28
N ASP A 197 2.12 0.47 -3.60
CA ASP A 197 3.24 0.35 -4.54
C ASP A 197 4.07 -0.94 -4.43
N LEU A 198 3.43 -2.05 -4.02
CA LEU A 198 4.08 -3.36 -4.00
C LEU A 198 4.59 -3.73 -5.40
N ARG A 199 5.85 -4.14 -5.46
CA ARG A 199 6.53 -4.62 -6.67
C ARG A 199 6.43 -6.14 -6.76
N GLY A 200 6.20 -6.64 -7.97
CA GLY A 200 6.01 -8.07 -8.21
C GLY A 200 4.68 -8.63 -7.70
N GLN A 201 4.50 -9.93 -7.86
CA GLN A 201 3.35 -10.67 -7.33
C GLN A 201 3.84 -11.75 -6.35
N PRO A 202 3.17 -11.94 -5.21
CA PRO A 202 3.41 -13.09 -4.35
C PRO A 202 3.26 -14.40 -5.14
N ALA A 203 4.04 -15.42 -4.79
CA ALA A 203 3.82 -16.78 -5.27
C ALA A 203 2.51 -17.37 -4.72
N SER A 204 2.17 -17.00 -3.47
CA SER A 204 0.96 -17.42 -2.79
C SER A 204 0.59 -16.40 -1.71
N SER A 205 -0.71 -16.19 -1.50
CA SER A 205 -1.24 -15.28 -0.50
C SER A 205 -2.63 -15.68 -0.05
N THR A 206 -2.87 -16.98 0.14
CA THR A 206 -4.20 -17.47 0.55
C THR A 206 -4.47 -17.24 2.03
N ASP A 207 -5.74 -17.09 2.40
CA ASP A 207 -6.17 -16.99 3.80
C ASP A 207 -5.49 -15.86 4.59
N LEU A 208 -5.21 -14.71 3.95
CA LEU A 208 -4.68 -13.55 4.67
C LEU A 208 -5.70 -13.06 5.68
N ILE A 209 -5.29 -12.90 6.94
CA ILE A 209 -6.18 -12.52 8.04
C ILE A 209 -6.20 -11.00 8.18
N VAL A 210 -7.38 -10.40 8.05
CA VAL A 210 -7.54 -8.93 8.00
C VAL A 210 -8.21 -8.34 9.23
N THR A 211 -8.18 -9.08 10.34
CA THR A 211 -8.83 -8.75 11.61
C THR A 211 -7.87 -8.92 12.78
N PRO A 212 -8.05 -8.20 13.91
CA PRO A 212 -7.25 -8.41 15.10
C PRO A 212 -7.40 -9.82 15.66
N GLN A 213 -6.41 -10.24 16.44
CA GLN A 213 -6.50 -11.46 17.25
C GLN A 213 -7.73 -11.45 18.15
N HIS A 214 -8.34 -12.62 18.35
CA HIS A 214 -9.55 -12.82 19.17
C HIS A 214 -10.84 -12.16 18.65
N THR A 215 -10.88 -11.76 17.38
CA THR A 215 -12.12 -11.34 16.70
C THR A 215 -12.50 -12.33 15.61
N PRO A 216 -13.77 -12.36 15.15
CA PRO A 216 -14.16 -13.19 14.00
C PRO A 216 -13.28 -12.89 12.81
N SER A 217 -12.67 -13.93 12.24
CA SER A 217 -11.70 -13.77 11.17
C SER A 217 -12.37 -13.40 9.85
N ILE A 218 -11.93 -12.29 9.25
CA ILE A 218 -12.14 -12.03 7.83
C ILE A 218 -10.85 -12.45 7.12
N THR A 219 -10.98 -13.24 6.05
CA THR A 219 -9.85 -13.68 5.24
C THR A 219 -10.00 -13.26 3.78
N THR A 220 -8.87 -13.18 3.08
CA THR A 220 -8.84 -12.93 1.63
C THR A 220 -7.54 -13.45 1.03
N ASP A 221 -7.55 -13.76 -0.26
CA ASP A 221 -6.38 -14.31 -0.95
C ASP A 221 -5.50 -13.24 -1.62
N ASN A 222 -5.76 -11.96 -1.33
CA ASN A 222 -5.08 -10.84 -1.98
C ASN A 222 -4.76 -9.71 -0.99
N ILE A 223 -3.47 -9.38 -0.85
CA ILE A 223 -3.00 -8.36 0.10
C ILE A 223 -3.53 -6.96 -0.19
N ARG A 224 -3.80 -6.62 -1.46
CA ARG A 224 -4.38 -5.31 -1.82
C ARG A 224 -5.85 -5.24 -1.42
N VAL A 225 -6.58 -6.34 -1.62
CA VAL A 225 -7.97 -6.47 -1.15
C VAL A 225 -8.00 -6.43 0.37
N ALA A 226 -7.08 -7.11 1.05
CA ALA A 226 -6.95 -7.10 2.50
C ALA A 226 -6.82 -5.69 3.07
N GLN A 227 -5.92 -4.89 2.49
CA GLN A 227 -5.75 -3.49 2.88
C GLN A 227 -7.03 -2.68 2.67
N PHE A 228 -7.73 -2.89 1.55
CA PHE A 228 -8.99 -2.20 1.29
C PHE A 228 -10.08 -2.60 2.30
N ILE A 229 -10.26 -3.90 2.58
CA ILE A 229 -11.19 -4.39 3.61
C ILE A 229 -10.88 -3.76 4.97
N TYR A 230 -9.60 -3.68 5.35
CA TYR A 230 -9.20 -3.01 6.59
C TYR A 230 -9.70 -1.56 6.63
N LEU A 231 -9.51 -0.78 5.56
CA LEU A 231 -9.99 0.61 5.47
C LEU A 231 -11.52 0.68 5.58
N LEU A 232 -12.25 -0.22 4.91
CA LEU A 232 -13.71 -0.26 5.01
C LEU A 232 -14.18 -0.54 6.43
N VAL A 233 -13.61 -1.56 7.08
CA VAL A 233 -14.06 -2.02 8.38
C VAL A 233 -13.67 -1.03 9.49
N ASN A 234 -12.52 -0.37 9.38
CA ASN A 234 -11.95 0.43 10.47
C ASN A 234 -12.02 1.95 10.25
N ASN A 235 -12.43 2.42 9.06
CA ASN A 235 -12.59 3.85 8.78
C ASN A 235 -14.04 4.18 8.36
N PRO A 236 -14.86 4.78 9.25
CA PRO A 236 -16.25 5.12 8.93
C PRO A 236 -16.35 6.19 7.83
N GLU A 237 -15.39 7.13 7.75
CA GLU A 237 -15.39 8.17 6.71
C GLU A 237 -15.23 7.56 5.32
N ILE A 238 -14.42 6.50 5.18
CA ILE A 238 -14.29 5.76 3.91
C ILE A 238 -15.60 5.07 3.52
N ARG A 239 -16.36 4.55 4.49
CA ARG A 239 -17.69 3.99 4.21
C ARG A 239 -18.65 5.08 3.73
N ASP A 240 -18.65 6.23 4.39
CA ASP A 240 -19.48 7.38 4.01
C ASP A 240 -19.11 7.90 2.61
N VAL A 241 -17.82 7.88 2.27
CA VAL A 241 -17.32 8.20 0.91
C VAL A 241 -17.85 7.18 -0.10
N LEU A 242 -17.81 5.89 0.18
CA LEU A 242 -18.34 4.87 -0.74
C LEU A 242 -19.85 4.95 -0.91
N ASP A 243 -20.59 5.20 0.17
CA ASP A 243 -22.02 5.48 0.12
C ASP A 243 -22.31 6.75 -0.70
N THR A 244 -21.46 7.78 -0.56
CA THR A 244 -21.56 9.01 -1.34
C THR A 244 -21.27 8.76 -2.82
N VAL A 245 -20.22 8.01 -3.14
CA VAL A 245 -19.82 7.71 -4.52
C VAL A 245 -20.94 6.96 -5.23
N THR A 246 -21.41 5.87 -4.64
CA THR A 246 -22.47 5.04 -5.22
C THR A 246 -23.83 5.74 -5.35
N ARG A 247 -24.16 6.68 -4.45
CA ARG A 247 -25.50 7.33 -4.42
C ARG A 247 -25.58 8.73 -4.99
N LYS A 248 -24.47 9.48 -5.03
CA LYS A 248 -24.48 10.92 -5.33
C LYS A 248 -23.59 11.31 -6.50
N VAL A 249 -22.60 10.50 -6.88
CA VAL A 249 -21.70 10.89 -7.96
C VAL A 249 -22.39 10.84 -9.32
N VAL A 250 -22.25 11.92 -10.09
CA VAL A 250 -22.68 12.00 -11.48
C VAL A 250 -21.46 12.29 -12.34
N LEU A 251 -21.13 11.38 -13.26
CA LEU A 251 -20.00 11.58 -14.16
C LEU A 251 -20.44 12.43 -15.36
N LEU A 252 -19.82 13.58 -15.54
CA LEU A 252 -19.99 14.46 -16.68
C LEU A 252 -18.88 14.15 -17.69
N LEU A 253 -19.25 13.61 -18.84
CA LEU A 253 -18.35 13.31 -19.94
C LEU A 253 -18.58 14.29 -21.09
N GLY A 254 -17.51 14.88 -21.60
CA GLY A 254 -17.60 15.75 -22.78
C GLY A 254 -16.25 16.32 -23.19
N ARG A 255 -16.22 16.97 -24.34
CA ARG A 255 -15.09 17.84 -24.74
C ARG A 255 -15.51 19.27 -24.49
N PHE A 256 -15.16 19.82 -23.34
CA PHE A 256 -15.71 21.10 -22.87
C PHE A 256 -14.84 22.27 -23.34
N LYS A 257 -14.85 22.50 -24.65
CA LYS A 257 -14.30 23.71 -25.27
C LYS A 257 -14.90 24.97 -24.66
N PRO A 258 -14.26 26.15 -24.80
CA PRO A 258 -14.71 27.41 -24.18
C PRO A 258 -16.21 27.71 -24.35
N GLU A 259 -16.79 27.35 -25.49
CA GLU A 259 -18.21 27.55 -25.83
C GLU A 259 -19.15 26.68 -24.97
N ARG A 260 -18.68 25.51 -24.51
CA ARG A 260 -19.44 24.53 -23.72
C ARG A 260 -19.20 24.66 -22.22
N LYS A 261 -18.18 25.40 -21.79
CA LYS A 261 -17.86 25.61 -20.36
C LYS A 261 -19.02 26.22 -19.58
N ALA A 262 -19.78 27.15 -20.18
CA ALA A 262 -20.96 27.73 -19.55
C ALA A 262 -22.03 26.68 -19.23
N VAL A 263 -22.21 25.68 -20.10
CA VAL A 263 -23.16 24.58 -19.87
C VAL A 263 -22.67 23.64 -18.78
N LEU A 264 -21.38 23.28 -18.82
CA LEU A 264 -20.74 22.45 -17.79
C LEU A 264 -20.87 23.10 -16.40
N ASP A 265 -20.57 24.39 -16.28
CA ASP A 265 -20.64 25.12 -15.01
C ASP A 265 -22.07 25.24 -14.50
N ALA A 266 -23.04 25.50 -15.38
CA ALA A 266 -24.45 25.50 -15.04
C ALA A 266 -24.91 24.12 -14.50
N LEU A 267 -24.55 23.03 -15.19
CA LEU A 267 -24.86 21.66 -14.74
C LEU A 267 -24.21 21.35 -13.39
N LYS A 268 -22.95 21.75 -13.17
CA LYS A 268 -22.27 21.53 -11.88
C LYS A 268 -22.98 22.22 -10.74
N VAL A 269 -23.36 23.49 -10.91
CA VAL A 269 -24.07 24.27 -9.88
C VAL A 269 -25.41 23.61 -9.57
N GLU A 270 -26.17 23.25 -10.60
CA GLU A 270 -27.49 22.67 -10.43
C GLU A 270 -27.43 21.29 -9.77
N LEU A 271 -26.52 20.41 -10.20
CA LEU A 271 -26.31 19.09 -9.57
C LEU A 271 -25.90 19.22 -8.10
N ARG A 272 -25.01 20.17 -7.77
CA ARG A 272 -24.60 20.43 -6.38
C ARG A 272 -25.76 20.93 -5.52
N SER A 273 -26.62 21.80 -6.05
CA SER A 273 -27.82 22.29 -5.35
C SER A 273 -28.77 21.15 -4.96
N ARG A 274 -28.69 20.03 -5.69
CA ARG A 274 -29.49 18.82 -5.52
C ARG A 274 -28.78 17.73 -4.71
N ASN A 275 -27.69 18.07 -4.01
CA ASN A 275 -26.88 17.14 -3.22
C ASN A 275 -26.27 15.99 -4.06
N LEU A 276 -26.01 16.25 -5.35
CA LEU A 276 -25.25 15.37 -6.24
C LEU A 276 -23.82 15.91 -6.38
N VAL A 277 -22.87 14.99 -6.62
CA VAL A 277 -21.45 15.28 -6.71
C VAL A 277 -21.02 15.13 -8.17
N PRO A 278 -20.90 16.24 -8.94
CA PRO A 278 -20.43 16.17 -10.32
C PRO A 278 -18.93 15.85 -10.36
N VAL A 279 -18.57 14.74 -11.01
CA VAL A 279 -17.21 14.38 -11.38
C VAL A 279 -17.06 14.64 -12.88
N ILE A 280 -15.98 15.28 -13.31
CA ILE A 280 -15.82 15.73 -14.68
C ILE A 280 -14.69 14.97 -15.32
N PHE A 281 -14.93 14.46 -16.51
CA PHE A 281 -13.89 13.98 -17.39
C PHE A 281 -13.94 14.80 -18.68
N ASP A 282 -12.98 15.70 -18.81
CA ASP A 282 -12.82 16.59 -19.96
C ASP A 282 -11.74 16.04 -20.89
N PHE A 283 -12.11 15.68 -22.12
CA PHE A 283 -11.18 15.10 -23.08
C PHE A 283 -10.53 16.22 -23.91
N ASP A 284 -9.45 16.82 -23.42
CA ASP A 284 -8.62 17.73 -24.23
C ASP A 284 -7.58 16.97 -25.06
N GLN A 285 -7.32 17.45 -26.28
CA GLN A 285 -6.52 16.77 -27.30
C GLN A 285 -5.04 16.65 -26.93
N ALA A 286 -4.47 15.51 -27.35
CA ALA A 286 -3.05 15.13 -27.35
C ALA A 286 -2.51 14.52 -26.04
N GLU A 287 -2.92 13.28 -25.76
CA GLU A 287 -2.00 12.14 -25.57
C GLU A 287 -2.83 10.85 -25.47
N ALA A 288 -2.84 10.07 -26.55
CA ALA A 288 -3.46 8.76 -26.57
C ALA A 288 -2.60 7.78 -25.75
N ARG A 289 -2.91 7.66 -24.46
CA ARG A 289 -2.70 6.42 -23.71
C ARG A 289 -4.00 6.07 -22.99
N ASP A 290 -4.60 4.98 -23.47
CA ASP A 290 -5.70 4.18 -22.92
C ASP A 290 -6.41 4.69 -21.65
N ILE A 291 -7.06 5.86 -21.75
CA ILE A 291 -7.90 6.43 -20.68
C ILE A 291 -9.24 5.70 -20.53
N THR A 292 -9.55 4.76 -21.42
CA THR A 292 -10.79 3.97 -21.44
C THR A 292 -11.03 3.28 -20.11
N GLU A 293 -10.01 2.63 -19.56
CA GLU A 293 -10.12 1.90 -18.28
C GLU A 293 -10.46 2.85 -17.13
N THR A 294 -9.84 4.03 -17.10
CA THR A 294 -10.10 5.05 -16.08
C THR A 294 -11.54 5.56 -16.17
N ILE A 295 -12.04 5.84 -17.39
CA ILE A 295 -13.41 6.33 -17.59
C ILE A 295 -14.42 5.24 -17.25
N THR A 296 -14.16 3.99 -17.66
CA THR A 296 -15.01 2.84 -17.32
C THR A 296 -15.10 2.65 -15.82
N LEU A 297 -13.98 2.76 -15.08
CA LEU A 297 -13.96 2.70 -13.62
C LEU A 297 -14.79 3.82 -12.99
N LEU A 298 -14.56 5.06 -13.40
CA LEU A 298 -15.31 6.22 -12.90
C LEU A 298 -16.81 6.10 -13.20
N ALA A 299 -17.16 5.62 -14.39
CA ALA A 299 -18.54 5.42 -14.78
C ALA A 299 -19.21 4.32 -13.94
N ARG A 300 -18.52 3.20 -13.68
CA ARG A 300 -19.03 2.08 -12.86
C ARG A 300 -19.32 2.46 -11.41
N ILE A 301 -18.52 3.35 -10.83
CA ILE A 301 -18.73 3.83 -9.45
C ILE A 301 -19.71 5.01 -9.38
N SER A 302 -20.08 5.59 -10.52
CA SER A 302 -21.02 6.72 -10.58
C SER A 302 -22.48 6.24 -10.53
N ARG A 303 -23.36 7.07 -9.98
CA ARG A 303 -24.81 6.82 -9.99
C ARG A 303 -25.38 6.78 -11.40
N PHE A 304 -24.95 7.73 -12.24
CA PHE A 304 -25.23 7.77 -13.67
C PHE A 304 -24.24 8.71 -14.37
N VAL A 305 -24.22 8.63 -15.70
CA VAL A 305 -23.36 9.43 -16.56
C VAL A 305 -24.21 10.41 -17.36
N ILE A 306 -23.81 11.68 -17.42
CA ILE A 306 -24.31 12.66 -18.40
C ILE A 306 -23.22 12.85 -19.44
N ALA A 307 -23.52 12.53 -20.69
CA ALA A 307 -22.58 12.62 -21.79
C ALA A 307 -23.01 13.70 -22.80
N ASP A 308 -22.16 14.69 -22.99
CA ASP A 308 -22.40 15.79 -23.93
C ASP A 308 -21.98 15.42 -25.35
N LEU A 309 -22.97 15.28 -26.24
CA LEU A 309 -22.80 14.96 -27.65
C LEU A 309 -23.20 16.11 -28.59
N THR A 310 -23.16 17.34 -28.08
CA THR A 310 -23.58 18.52 -28.84
C THR A 310 -22.68 18.79 -30.05
N GLU A 311 -21.37 18.56 -29.97
CA GLU A 311 -20.44 18.83 -31.07
C GLU A 311 -19.97 17.55 -31.79
N PRO A 312 -19.66 17.60 -33.10
CA PRO A 312 -19.08 16.45 -33.82
C PRO A 312 -17.74 15.97 -33.26
N SER A 313 -16.97 16.89 -32.66
CA SER A 313 -15.72 16.60 -31.98
C SER A 313 -15.89 16.23 -30.50
N SER A 314 -17.11 15.92 -30.03
CA SER A 314 -17.40 15.46 -28.66
C SER A 314 -16.78 14.06 -28.41
N ILE A 315 -17.50 13.16 -27.75
CA ILE A 315 -16.95 11.91 -27.20
C ILE A 315 -17.54 10.61 -27.79
N PRO A 316 -17.84 10.52 -29.10
CA PRO A 316 -18.56 9.37 -29.65
C PRO A 316 -17.75 8.06 -29.59
N GLN A 317 -16.43 8.13 -29.75
CA GLN A 317 -15.55 6.96 -29.74
C GLN A 317 -15.37 6.43 -28.32
N GLU A 318 -15.25 7.35 -27.35
CA GLU A 318 -15.08 7.05 -25.94
C GLU A 318 -16.36 6.45 -25.36
N LEU A 319 -17.53 6.99 -25.73
CA LEU A 319 -18.81 6.37 -25.40
C LEU A 319 -18.95 4.96 -25.98
N GLN A 320 -18.49 4.72 -27.21
CA GLN A 320 -18.52 3.39 -27.81
C GLN A 320 -17.61 2.39 -27.10
N ALA A 321 -16.50 2.87 -26.54
CA ALA A 321 -15.58 2.05 -25.77
C ALA A 321 -16.12 1.69 -24.38
N ILE A 322 -16.83 2.61 -23.71
CA ILE A 322 -17.33 2.37 -22.33
C ILE A 322 -18.74 1.77 -22.28
N ALA A 323 -19.61 2.08 -23.26
CA ALA A 323 -20.99 1.63 -23.25
C ALA A 323 -21.18 0.10 -23.14
N PRO A 324 -20.33 -0.77 -23.73
CA PRO A 324 -20.51 -2.22 -23.60
C PRO A 324 -20.38 -2.76 -22.17
N ASP A 325 -19.51 -2.17 -21.35
CA ASP A 325 -19.01 -2.83 -20.13
C ASP A 325 -19.36 -2.10 -18.81
N VAL A 326 -19.95 -0.91 -18.88
CA VAL A 326 -20.19 -0.08 -17.70
C VAL A 326 -21.46 -0.51 -16.94
N ALA A 327 -22.55 -0.88 -17.63
CA ALA A 327 -23.83 -1.21 -17.01
C ALA A 327 -24.28 -0.19 -15.92
N VAL A 328 -24.16 1.10 -16.25
CA VAL A 328 -24.63 2.25 -15.46
C VAL A 328 -25.43 3.15 -16.42
N PRO A 329 -26.50 3.83 -15.99
CA PRO A 329 -27.30 4.67 -16.88
C PRO A 329 -26.47 5.78 -17.51
N ILE A 330 -26.52 5.90 -18.84
CA ILE A 330 -25.83 6.94 -19.62
C ILE A 330 -26.89 7.81 -20.29
N ARG A 331 -27.07 9.04 -19.81
CA ARG A 331 -27.95 10.05 -20.43
C ARG A 331 -27.15 10.92 -21.39
N LEU A 332 -27.53 10.87 -22.66
CA LEU A 332 -26.94 11.70 -23.71
C LEU A 332 -27.65 13.06 -23.76
N ILE A 333 -26.91 14.17 -23.83
CA ILE A 333 -27.46 15.52 -24.01
C ILE A 333 -26.96 16.16 -25.31
N ILE A 334 -27.83 16.89 -26.01
CA ILE A 334 -27.53 17.53 -27.29
C ILE A 334 -28.23 18.90 -27.36
N GLN A 335 -27.48 19.97 -27.63
CA GLN A 335 -28.08 21.30 -27.88
C GLN A 335 -28.57 21.45 -29.32
N GLU A 336 -29.81 21.87 -29.51
CA GLU A 336 -30.34 22.22 -30.83
C GLU A 336 -29.65 23.46 -31.42
N PRO A 337 -29.48 23.55 -32.76
CA PRO A 337 -30.00 22.66 -33.81
C PRO A 337 -29.08 21.47 -34.13
N HIS A 338 -28.07 21.16 -33.31
CA HIS A 338 -27.13 20.08 -33.62
C HIS A 338 -27.86 18.74 -33.70
N ALA A 339 -27.61 18.00 -34.79
CA ALA A 339 -28.21 16.70 -34.98
C ALA A 339 -27.47 15.63 -34.13
N PRO A 340 -28.19 14.61 -33.64
CA PRO A 340 -27.55 13.45 -33.03
C PRO A 340 -26.57 12.84 -34.02
N TYR A 341 -25.33 12.66 -33.56
CA TYR A 341 -24.28 12.02 -34.33
C TYR A 341 -24.75 10.65 -34.85
N ALA A 342 -24.40 10.29 -36.08
CA ALA A 342 -24.93 9.08 -36.75
C ALA A 342 -24.72 7.80 -35.92
N MET A 343 -23.59 7.70 -35.21
CA MET A 343 -23.25 6.56 -34.34
C MET A 343 -24.04 6.49 -33.03
N ALA A 344 -24.78 7.54 -32.65
CA ALA A 344 -25.70 7.47 -31.51
C ALA A 344 -26.82 6.43 -31.72
N LYS A 345 -27.05 6.00 -32.97
CA LYS A 345 -27.95 4.89 -33.27
C LYS A 345 -27.38 3.55 -32.82
N ASP A 346 -26.07 3.35 -32.95
CA ASP A 346 -25.39 2.09 -32.62
C ASP A 346 -25.30 1.86 -31.11
N LEU A 347 -25.29 2.94 -30.32
CA LEU A 347 -25.30 2.87 -28.86
C LEU A 347 -26.68 2.47 -28.28
N LYS A 348 -27.77 2.59 -29.05
CA LYS A 348 -29.13 2.26 -28.57
C LYS A 348 -29.36 0.78 -28.30
N LYS A 349 -28.44 -0.08 -28.74
CA LYS A 349 -28.50 -1.53 -28.47
C LYS A 349 -28.24 -1.86 -27.00
N TYR A 350 -27.63 -0.96 -26.24
CA TYR A 350 -27.35 -1.15 -24.83
C TYR A 350 -28.51 -0.63 -23.98
N PRO A 351 -29.15 -1.45 -23.12
CA PRO A 351 -30.33 -1.06 -22.34
C PRO A 351 -30.10 0.15 -21.41
N TRP A 352 -28.86 0.31 -20.93
CA TRP A 352 -28.48 1.39 -20.03
C TRP A 352 -28.08 2.69 -20.75
N VAL A 353 -28.03 2.72 -22.09
CA VAL A 353 -27.83 3.96 -22.85
C VAL A 353 -29.20 4.61 -23.12
N ILE A 354 -29.44 5.74 -22.47
CA ILE A 354 -30.72 6.45 -22.52
C ILE A 354 -30.77 7.32 -23.78
N LYS A 355 -31.95 7.38 -24.40
CA LYS A 355 -32.22 8.22 -25.57
C LYS A 355 -31.74 9.66 -25.35
N PRO A 356 -31.15 10.32 -26.39
CA PRO A 356 -30.68 11.68 -26.25
C PRO A 356 -31.77 12.68 -25.84
N PHE A 357 -31.47 13.47 -24.82
CA PHE A 357 -32.23 14.64 -24.45
C PHE A 357 -31.77 15.83 -25.29
N LYS A 358 -32.73 16.48 -25.96
CA LYS A 358 -32.48 17.68 -26.75
C LYS A 358 -32.93 18.90 -25.98
N TYR A 359 -32.11 19.94 -25.97
CA TYR A 359 -32.42 21.22 -25.33
C TYR A 359 -32.03 22.39 -26.22
N THR A 360 -32.70 23.53 -26.04
CA THR A 360 -32.53 24.74 -26.85
C THR A 360 -31.47 25.67 -26.26
N ASP A 361 -31.46 25.78 -24.93
CA ASP A 361 -30.61 26.67 -24.15
C ASP A 361 -30.38 26.10 -22.74
N ILE A 362 -29.51 26.77 -21.97
CA ILE A 362 -29.15 26.33 -20.61
C ILE A 362 -30.39 26.31 -19.70
N HIS A 363 -31.30 27.29 -19.80
CA HIS A 363 -32.48 27.35 -18.93
C HIS A 363 -33.40 26.16 -19.17
N HIS A 364 -33.61 25.78 -20.44
CA HIS A 364 -34.37 24.58 -20.78
C HIS A 364 -33.69 23.30 -20.26
N LEU A 365 -32.37 23.18 -20.40
CA LEU A 365 -31.62 22.04 -19.86
C LEU A 365 -31.78 21.89 -18.33
N LEU A 366 -31.62 22.99 -17.60
CA LEU A 366 -31.74 22.98 -16.14
C LEU A 366 -33.18 22.72 -15.67
N ALA A 367 -34.17 23.29 -16.36
CA ALA A 367 -35.59 23.08 -16.03
C ALA A 367 -36.02 21.61 -16.15
N GLN A 368 -35.41 20.86 -17.06
CA GLN A 368 -35.71 19.45 -17.31
C GLN A 368 -34.73 18.48 -16.66
N LEU A 369 -33.74 18.98 -15.89
CA LEU A 369 -32.71 18.14 -15.28
C LEU A 369 -33.31 17.08 -14.35
N ASP A 370 -34.36 17.40 -13.60
CA ASP A 370 -35.03 16.42 -12.73
C ASP A 370 -35.80 15.38 -13.51
N VAL A 371 -36.73 15.83 -14.35
CA VAL A 371 -37.76 14.98 -14.93
C VAL A 371 -37.17 14.10 -16.02
N ASP A 372 -36.37 14.69 -16.90
CA ASP A 372 -35.87 14.02 -18.09
C ASP A 372 -34.50 13.40 -17.92
N ILE A 373 -33.66 13.94 -17.03
CA ILE A 373 -32.28 13.44 -16.85
C ILE A 373 -32.18 12.57 -15.62
N ILE A 374 -32.41 13.11 -14.42
CA ILE A 374 -32.18 12.41 -13.15
C ILE A 374 -33.20 11.28 -12.96
N HIS A 375 -34.50 11.57 -13.11
CA HIS A 375 -35.54 10.57 -12.85
C HIS A 375 -35.46 9.40 -13.84
N VAL A 376 -35.27 9.69 -15.14
CA VAL A 376 -35.08 8.66 -16.16
C VAL A 376 -33.84 7.83 -15.91
N ALA A 377 -32.72 8.46 -15.51
CA ALA A 377 -31.51 7.72 -15.15
C ALA A 377 -31.73 6.78 -13.96
N ASN A 378 -32.45 7.21 -12.92
CA ASN A 378 -32.76 6.37 -11.77
C ASN A 378 -33.66 5.18 -12.15
N ALA A 379 -34.68 5.39 -12.98
CA ALA A 379 -35.54 4.31 -13.43
C ALA A 379 -34.75 3.23 -14.20
N VAL A 380 -33.81 3.64 -15.04
CA VAL A 380 -32.92 2.71 -15.75
C VAL A 380 -31.95 2.02 -14.78
N ALA A 381 -31.44 2.71 -13.75
CA ALA A 381 -30.61 2.08 -12.72
C ALA A 381 -31.35 0.95 -11.98
N GLU A 382 -32.63 1.16 -11.65
CA GLU A 382 -33.48 0.14 -11.03
C GLU A 382 -33.67 -1.07 -11.96
N SER A 383 -33.93 -0.85 -13.25
CA SER A 383 -34.03 -1.95 -14.23
C SER A 383 -32.71 -2.71 -14.38
N ILE A 384 -31.56 -2.03 -14.36
CA ILE A 384 -30.24 -2.70 -14.39
C ILE A 384 -30.06 -3.60 -13.17
N ASN A 385 -30.43 -3.11 -11.98
CA ASN A 385 -30.31 -3.88 -10.75
C ASN A 385 -31.25 -5.09 -10.74
N GLN A 386 -32.45 -4.98 -11.34
CA GLN A 386 -33.36 -6.11 -11.53
C GLN A 386 -32.77 -7.16 -12.47
N MET A 387 -32.24 -6.76 -13.64
CA MET A 387 -31.58 -7.68 -14.57
C MET A 387 -30.41 -8.41 -13.91
N ARG A 388 -29.59 -7.72 -13.11
CA ARG A 388 -28.49 -8.33 -12.34
C ARG A 388 -28.93 -9.32 -11.27
N ALA A 389 -30.15 -9.19 -10.75
CA ALA A 389 -30.69 -10.10 -9.74
C ALA A 389 -31.37 -11.33 -10.37
N GLU A 390 -31.78 -11.24 -11.63
CA GLU A 390 -32.41 -12.34 -12.40
C GLU A 390 -31.36 -13.18 -13.15
N ASP A 391 -30.28 -12.56 -13.62
CA ASP A 391 -29.11 -13.21 -14.20
C ASP A 391 -28.09 -13.52 -13.07
N ASP A 392 -28.31 -14.60 -12.30
CA ASP A 392 -27.26 -15.14 -11.38
C ASP A 392 -26.00 -15.48 -12.19
N TRP A 393 -24.97 -14.63 -12.07
CA TRP A 393 -23.57 -14.87 -12.48
C TRP A 393 -22.75 -15.43 -11.32
#